data_AF-K0RXG3-F1
#
_entry.id   AF-K0RXG3-F1
#
_cell.length_a   1.000
_cell.length_b   1.000
_cell.length_c   1.000
_cell.angle_alpha   90.00
_cell.angle_beta   90.00
_cell.angle_gamma   90.00
#
_symmetry.space_group_name_H-M   'P 1'
#
loop_
_entity.id
_entity.type
_entity.pdbx_description
1 polymer ?
#
loop_
_entity_poly.entity_id
_entity_poly.type
_entity_poly.pdbx_seq_one_letter_code
_entity_poly.pdbx_strand_id
1 'polypeptide(L)'
;MSNMAATELADSAARRLQRALMSSGHDRPEGDVTTLPADDASELSMIKKRTDKKDAEAISRLGQKYFYGELGLTKDVPRARELWTEAAEL
;
A
#
# COMPACT_ATOMS: atom_id res chain seq x y z
N MET A 1 31.73 -7.52 -46.98
CA MET A 1 31.19 -6.21 -46.52
C MET A 1 29.85 -6.43 -45.78
N SER A 2 29.82 -7.18 -44.66
CA SER A 2 28.53 -7.57 -44.06
C SER A 2 28.59 -7.88 -42.55
N ASN A 3 29.28 -7.07 -41.73
CA ASN A 3 29.22 -7.26 -40.26
C ASN A 3 29.02 -5.98 -39.45
N MET A 4 29.46 -4.82 -39.97
CA MET A 4 29.28 -3.53 -39.29
C MET A 4 27.79 -3.11 -39.21
N ALA A 5 27.00 -3.40 -40.25
CA ALA A 5 25.56 -3.11 -40.28
C ALA A 5 24.73 -4.01 -39.35
N ALA A 6 25.17 -5.25 -39.10
CA ALA A 6 24.49 -6.16 -38.19
C ALA A 6 24.66 -5.74 -36.72
N THR A 7 25.85 -5.23 -36.36
CA THR A 7 26.14 -4.72 -35.01
C THR A 7 25.38 -3.43 -34.71
N GLU A 8 25.28 -2.50 -35.67
CA GLU A 8 24.47 -1.28 -35.56
C GLU A 8 22.96 -1.58 -35.40
N LEU A 9 22.47 -2.62 -36.10
CA LEU A 9 21.07 -3.05 -35.99
C LEU A 9 20.78 -3.64 -34.60
N ALA A 10 21.71 -4.39 -34.02
CA ALA A 10 21.57 -4.95 -32.68
C ALA A 10 21.61 -3.85 -31.59
N ASP A 11 22.51 -2.87 -31.72
CA ASP A 11 22.61 -1.75 -30.76
C ASP A 11 21.39 -0.82 -30.84
N SER A 12 20.89 -0.57 -32.05
CA SER A 12 19.64 0.19 -32.25
C SER A 12 18.40 -0.55 -31.77
N ALA A 13 18.36 -1.88 -31.88
CA ALA A 13 17.30 -2.71 -31.30
C ALA A 13 17.31 -2.64 -29.77
N ALA A 14 18.49 -2.74 -29.13
CA ALA A 14 18.63 -2.60 -27.68
C ALA A 14 18.16 -1.21 -27.20
N ARG A 15 18.54 -0.14 -27.90
CA ARG A 15 18.09 1.23 -27.60
C ARG A 15 16.59 1.40 -27.76
N ARG A 16 15.98 0.79 -28.78
CA ARG A 16 14.52 0.80 -28.97
C ARG A 16 13.80 0.05 -27.85
N LEU A 17 14.33 -1.10 -27.45
CA LEU A 17 13.76 -1.91 -26.39
C LEU A 17 13.87 -1.18 -25.04
N GLN A 18 15.01 -0.54 -24.76
CA GLN A 18 15.18 0.29 -23.57
C GLN A 18 14.23 1.50 -23.57
N ARG A 19 14.05 2.17 -24.72
CA ARG A 19 13.09 3.28 -24.82
C ARG A 19 11.64 2.82 -24.65
N ALA A 20 11.28 1.64 -25.15
CA ALA A 20 9.97 1.03 -24.97
C ALA A 20 9.71 0.65 -23.50
N LEU A 21 10.70 0.08 -22.81
CA LEU A 21 10.61 -0.25 -21.38
C LEU A 21 10.44 1.00 -20.51
N MET A 22 11.15 2.10 -20.83
CA MET A 22 10.99 3.39 -20.13
C MET A 22 9.65 4.07 -20.44
N SER A 23 9.09 3.86 -21.63
CA SER A 23 7.76 4.36 -22.03
C SER A 23 6.61 3.55 -21.45
N SER A 24 6.86 2.29 -21.09
CA SER A 24 5.91 1.40 -20.41
C SER A 24 5.92 1.63 -18.89
N GLY A 25 6.04 2.89 -18.48
CA GLY A 25 5.98 3.31 -17.08
C GLY A 25 4.76 2.70 -16.40
N HIS A 26 4.97 2.19 -15.20
CA HIS A 26 4.01 1.44 -14.39
C HIS A 26 2.87 2.33 -13.90
N ASP A 27 1.95 2.69 -14.79
CA ASP A 27 0.65 3.16 -14.34
C ASP A 27 -0.09 1.95 -13.78
N ARG A 28 -0.14 1.90 -12.44
CA ARG A 28 -1.06 1.01 -11.73
C ARG A 28 -2.46 1.27 -12.26
N PRO A 29 -3.26 0.23 -12.55
CA PRO A 29 -4.64 0.43 -12.99
C PRO A 29 -5.37 1.28 -11.96
N GLU A 30 -6.17 2.25 -12.41
CA GLU A 30 -6.86 3.28 -11.60
C GLU A 30 -7.84 2.72 -10.52
N GLY A 31 -7.90 1.41 -10.33
CA GLY A 31 -8.64 0.74 -9.24
C GLY A 31 -7.77 0.02 -8.21
N ASP A 32 -6.46 -0.13 -8.43
CA ASP A 32 -5.52 -0.84 -7.54
C ASP A 32 -4.61 0.13 -6.78
N VAL A 33 -5.18 1.26 -6.35
CA VAL A 33 -4.55 2.14 -5.37
C VAL A 33 -4.80 1.56 -3.99
N THR A 34 -3.85 0.77 -3.49
CA THR A 34 -3.61 0.73 -2.04
C THR A 34 -3.14 2.13 -1.67
N THR A 35 -4.07 3.03 -1.37
CA THR A 35 -3.76 4.38 -0.91
C THR A 35 -3.01 4.24 0.40
N LEU A 36 -1.70 4.43 0.36
CA LEU A 36 -0.91 4.57 1.57
C LEU A 36 -1.41 5.84 2.28
N PRO A 37 -1.77 5.76 3.57
CA PRO A 37 -2.18 6.95 4.29
C PRO A 37 -1.04 7.95 4.31
N ALA A 38 -1.32 9.18 3.88
CA ALA A 38 -0.33 10.26 3.84
C ALA A 38 -0.08 10.86 5.23
N ASP A 39 -1.02 10.67 6.16
CA ASP A 39 -0.98 11.15 7.53
C ASP A 39 -1.75 10.21 8.48
N ASP A 40 -1.54 10.45 9.77
CA ASP A 40 -2.18 9.74 10.88
C ASP A 40 -3.71 9.75 10.78
N ALA A 41 -4.31 10.86 10.34
CA ALA A 41 -5.74 11.01 10.21
C ALA A 41 -6.32 10.12 9.09
N SER A 42 -5.61 10.02 7.97
CA SER A 42 -5.94 9.18 6.83
C SER A 42 -5.80 7.70 7.19
N GLU A 43 -4.76 7.33 7.93
CA GLU A 43 -4.58 5.95 8.43
C GLU A 43 -5.73 5.57 9.37
N LEU A 44 -6.03 6.43 10.35
CA LEU A 44 -7.12 6.20 11.29
C LEU A 44 -8.47 6.10 10.58
N SER A 45 -8.73 6.94 9.57
CA SER A 45 -9.94 6.88 8.76
C SER A 45 -10.05 5.56 7.98
N MET A 46 -8.95 5.08 7.40
CA MET A 46 -8.93 3.80 6.70
C MET A 46 -9.18 2.61 7.63
N ILE A 47 -8.54 2.61 8.82
CA ILE A 47 -8.75 1.58 9.84
C ILE A 47 -10.22 1.57 10.27
N LYS A 48 -10.81 2.73 10.60
CA LYS A 48 -12.22 2.85 11.00
C LYS A 48 -13.18 2.33 9.93
N LYS A 49 -12.96 2.68 8.65
CA LYS A 49 -13.79 2.16 7.53
C LYS A 49 -13.74 0.63 7.42
N ARG A 50 -12.62 0.00 7.76
CA ARG A 50 -12.49 -1.46 7.77
C ARG A 50 -13.13 -2.06 9.03
N THR A 51 -12.97 -1.41 10.18
CA THR A 51 -13.69 -1.77 11.42
C THR A 51 -15.20 -1.77 11.23
N ASP A 52 -15.76 -0.78 10.53
CA ASP A 52 -17.20 -0.72 10.21
C ASP A 52 -17.68 -1.93 9.39
N LYS A 53 -16.78 -2.55 8.62
CA LYS A 53 -17.03 -3.77 7.85
C LYS A 53 -16.74 -5.06 8.64
N LYS A 54 -16.53 -4.98 9.95
CA LYS A 54 -16.21 -6.11 10.83
C LYS A 54 -14.95 -6.87 10.41
N ASP A 55 -13.97 -6.14 9.88
CA ASP A 55 -12.65 -6.68 9.58
C ASP A 55 -11.85 -6.86 10.88
N ALA A 56 -11.68 -8.12 11.31
CA ALA A 56 -11.00 -8.48 12.56
C ALA A 56 -9.57 -7.92 12.65
N GLU A 57 -8.82 -7.92 11.53
CA GLU A 57 -7.46 -7.39 11.49
C GLU A 57 -7.46 -5.87 11.69
N ALA A 58 -8.41 -5.15 11.09
CA ALA A 58 -8.54 -3.71 11.29
C ALA A 58 -8.95 -3.35 12.72
N ILE A 59 -9.85 -4.12 13.33
CA ILE A 59 -10.25 -3.93 14.73
C ILE A 59 -9.06 -4.17 15.66
N SER A 60 -8.28 -5.23 15.42
CA SER A 60 -7.07 -5.53 16.20
C SER A 60 -6.02 -4.42 16.07
N ARG A 61 -5.81 -3.90 14.86
CA ARG A 61 -4.95 -2.74 14.61
C ARG A 61 -5.44 -1.50 15.34
N LEU A 62 -6.73 -1.21 15.32
CA LEU A 62 -7.29 -0.08 16.06
C LEU A 62 -7.00 -0.19 17.56
N GLY A 63 -7.16 -1.40 18.13
CA GLY A 63 -6.79 -1.68 19.51
C GLY A 63 -5.32 -1.41 19.81
N GLN A 64 -4.42 -1.82 18.92
CA GLN A 64 -2.98 -1.53 19.03
C GLN A 64 -2.70 -0.02 19.04
N LYS A 65 -3.36 0.75 18.18
CA LYS A 65 -3.19 2.21 18.12
C LYS A 65 -3.66 2.89 19.42
N TYR A 66 -4.75 2.44 20.03
CA TYR A 66 -5.16 2.89 21.36
C TYR A 66 -4.18 2.45 22.46
N PHE A 67 -3.58 1.26 22.38
CA PHE A 67 -2.63 0.80 23.38
C PHE A 67 -1.33 1.63 23.42
N TYR A 68 -0.85 2.09 22.26
CA TYR A 68 0.35 2.93 22.17
C TYR A 68 0.07 4.44 22.19
N GLY A 69 -1.17 4.86 21.88
CA GLY A 69 -1.49 6.28 21.71
C GLY A 69 -0.92 6.84 20.40
N GLU A 70 -1.08 6.08 19.31
CA GLU A 70 -0.62 6.44 17.95
C GLU A 70 -1.76 7.06 17.11
N LEU A 71 -1.42 7.63 15.95
CA LEU A 71 -2.40 8.23 15.02
C LEU A 71 -3.18 9.40 15.63
N GLY A 72 -2.53 10.18 16.50
CA GLY A 72 -3.16 11.25 17.27
C GLY A 72 -4.16 10.78 18.34
N LEU A 73 -4.24 9.47 18.62
CA LEU A 73 -5.08 8.93 19.70
C LEU A 73 -4.40 9.09 21.05
N THR A 74 -5.18 9.40 22.08
CA THR A 74 -4.71 9.24 23.45
C THR A 74 -4.65 7.76 23.79
N LYS A 75 -3.60 7.36 24.51
CA LYS A 75 -3.46 5.98 24.98
C LYS A 75 -4.64 5.58 25.86
N ASP A 76 -5.32 4.51 25.49
CA ASP A 76 -6.48 3.95 26.20
C ASP A 76 -6.41 2.41 26.18
N VAL A 77 -5.91 1.85 27.29
CA VAL A 77 -5.72 0.39 27.44
C VAL A 77 -7.06 -0.36 27.59
N PRO A 78 -8.05 0.11 28.38
CA PRO A 78 -9.38 -0.49 28.41
C PRO A 78 -10.01 -0.60 27.02
N ARG A 79 -9.98 0.49 26.24
CA ARG A 79 -10.52 0.50 24.88
C ARG A 79 -9.79 -0.46 23.95
N ALA A 80 -8.47 -0.53 24.04
CA ALA A 80 -7.67 -1.48 23.28
C ALA A 80 -8.08 -2.94 23.56
N ARG A 81 -8.33 -3.28 24.82
CA ARG A 81 -8.76 -4.62 25.22
C ARG A 81 -10.14 -4.98 24.66
N GLU A 82 -11.10 -4.07 24.72
CA GLU A 82 -12.43 -4.28 24.13
C GLU A 82 -12.35 -4.58 22.63
N LEU A 83 -11.54 -3.80 21.91
CA LEU A 83 -11.34 -4.00 20.46
C LEU A 83 -10.68 -5.35 20.17
N TRP A 84 -9.68 -5.78 20.93
CA TRP A 84 -9.08 -7.10 20.72
C TRP A 84 -10.04 -8.24 21.04
N THR A 85 -10.90 -8.09 22.04
CA THR A 85 -11.96 -9.07 22.31
C THR A 85 -12.95 -9.13 21.15
N GLU A 86 -13.42 -7.99 20.66
CA GLU A 86 -14.31 -7.95 19.48
C GLU A 86 -13.65 -8.57 18.25
N ALA A 87 -12.36 -8.30 18.01
CA ALA A 87 -11.62 -8.90 16.90
C ALA A 87 -11.48 -10.42 17.01
N ALA A 88 -11.39 -10.96 18.23
CA ALA A 88 -11.28 -12.41 18.44
C ALA A 88 -12.62 -13.15 18.27
N GLU A 89 -13.75 -12.42 18.30
CA GLU A 89 -15.09 -12.97 18.16
C GLU A 89 -15.63 -12.93 16.71
N LEU A 90 -14.88 -12.35 15.77
CA LEU A 90 -15.21 -12.19 14.35
C LEU A 90 -14.37 -13.13 13.46
#